data_AF-A0A6P5SC05-F1
#
_entry.id   AF-A0A6P5SC05-F1
#
_cell.length_a   1.000
_cell.length_b   1.000
_cell.length_c   1.000
_cell.angle_alpha   90.00
_cell.angle_beta   90.00
_cell.angle_gamma   90.00
#
_symmetry.space_group_name_H-M   'P 1'
#
loop_
_entity.id
_entity.type
_entity.pdbx_description
1 polymer ?
#
loop_
_entity_poly.entity_id
_entity_poly.type
_entity_poly.pdbx_seq_one_letter_code
_entity_poly.pdbx_strand_id
1 'polypeptide(L)'
;MLKSREPSDATPPAMSTFGSKMSGIRVGAQSRALVIIFGLLCLLLQSEEAHHGTEYVVGDDKGWDLYPEVSNWGKDKHFKAGDVLVFKYSNPLFGVAAVDAKGYQSCSAKGHLKKLYNSGHDHVVLNKGQNYFICNVIDYCGYGMRIAVHAE
;
A
#
# COMPACT_ATOMS: atom_id res chain seq x y z
N MET A 1 -47.77 25.38 54.11
CA MET A 1 -47.29 26.71 54.58
C MET A 1 -45.91 26.90 53.96
N LEU A 2 -45.58 27.91 53.17
CA LEU A 2 -46.11 29.25 52.98
C LEU A 2 -46.10 29.64 51.49
N LYS A 3 -46.97 30.59 51.20
CA LYS A 3 -47.37 31.19 49.92
C LYS A 3 -46.44 32.35 49.54
N SER A 4 -46.43 32.67 48.24
CA SER A 4 -46.18 34.01 47.63
C SER A 4 -44.72 34.27 47.24
N ARG A 5 -44.37 34.90 46.10
CA ARG A 5 -45.08 35.85 45.22
C ARG A 5 -44.30 35.97 43.89
N GLU A 6 -45.01 36.23 42.80
CA GLU A 6 -44.48 36.72 41.51
C GLU A 6 -43.82 38.09 41.63
N PRO A 7 -43.02 38.50 40.62
CA PRO A 7 -43.41 39.71 39.90
C PRO A 7 -43.19 39.68 38.36
N SER A 8 -44.25 40.14 37.68
CA SER A 8 -44.30 41.12 36.58
C SER A 8 -43.40 41.02 35.34
N ASP A 9 -44.07 40.80 34.21
CA ASP A 9 -44.00 41.55 32.95
C ASP A 9 -42.70 42.30 32.60
N ALA A 10 -42.05 41.82 31.55
CA ALA A 10 -41.27 42.66 30.65
C ALA A 10 -41.33 42.07 29.23
N THR A 11 -42.16 42.66 28.39
CA THR A 11 -42.21 42.42 26.94
C THR A 11 -40.97 43.02 26.26
N PRO A 12 -40.18 42.24 25.49
CA PRO A 12 -39.16 42.80 24.60
C PRO A 12 -39.73 43.07 23.19
N PRO A 13 -39.09 43.95 22.41
CA PRO A 13 -39.65 44.56 21.20
C PRO A 13 -39.63 43.64 19.97
N ALA A 14 -40.42 44.03 18.97
CA ALA A 14 -40.51 43.39 17.66
C ALA A 14 -39.34 43.72 16.72
N MET A 15 -39.20 42.84 15.71
CA MET A 15 -38.53 42.98 14.40
C MET A 15 -37.01 42.89 14.29
N SER A 16 -36.55 41.88 13.55
CA SER A 16 -35.84 42.07 12.28
C SER A 16 -35.60 40.71 11.60
N THR A 17 -36.33 40.42 10.54
CA THR A 17 -36.06 39.30 9.63
C THR A 17 -34.84 39.67 8.77
N PHE A 18 -33.68 39.08 9.07
CA PHE A 18 -32.54 39.09 8.16
C PHE A 18 -32.83 38.17 6.96
N GLY A 19 -33.44 38.73 5.91
CA GLY A 19 -33.45 38.12 4.59
C GLY A 19 -32.06 38.20 3.99
N SER A 20 -31.26 37.15 4.15
CA SER A 20 -30.03 36.96 3.39
C SER A 20 -30.38 36.77 1.91
N LYS A 21 -30.15 37.81 1.12
CA LYS A 21 -30.26 37.80 -0.33
C LYS A 21 -29.25 36.78 -0.88
N MET A 22 -29.71 35.60 -1.30
CA MET A 22 -28.88 34.68 -2.09
C MET A 22 -28.55 35.35 -3.42
N SER A 23 -27.35 35.89 -3.51
CA SER A 23 -26.81 36.40 -4.77
C SER A 23 -26.42 35.21 -5.63
N GLY A 24 -27.19 34.96 -6.68
CA GLY A 24 -26.88 33.93 -7.67
C GLY A 24 -25.54 34.22 -8.35
N ILE A 25 -24.62 33.26 -8.27
CA ILE A 25 -23.35 33.32 -8.99
C ILE A 25 -23.67 33.20 -10.49
N ARG A 26 -23.48 34.28 -11.23
CA ARG A 26 -23.49 34.25 -12.70
C ARG A 26 -22.15 33.68 -13.17
N VAL A 27 -22.12 32.39 -13.51
CA VAL A 27 -20.97 31.79 -14.20
C VAL A 27 -20.94 32.33 -15.62
N GLY A 28 -20.10 33.33 -15.88
CA GLY A 28 -19.82 33.82 -17.23
C GLY A 28 -19.15 32.74 -18.08
N ALA A 29 -19.36 32.77 -19.40
CA ALA A 29 -18.82 31.79 -20.35
C ALA A 29 -17.29 31.59 -20.27
N GLN A 30 -16.55 32.61 -19.84
CA GLN A 30 -15.10 32.59 -19.60
C GLN A 30 -14.67 31.65 -18.45
N SER A 31 -15.57 31.41 -17.49
CA SER A 31 -15.32 30.55 -16.33
C SER A 31 -15.58 29.08 -16.64
N ARG A 32 -16.40 28.76 -17.66
CA ARG A 32 -16.70 27.37 -18.04
C ARG A 32 -15.48 26.65 -18.59
N ALA A 33 -14.67 27.31 -19.40
CA ALA A 33 -13.43 26.74 -19.94
C ALA A 33 -12.43 26.44 -18.82
N LEU A 34 -12.28 27.34 -17.85
CA LEU A 34 -11.40 27.14 -16.69
C LEU A 34 -11.90 26.00 -15.78
N VAL A 35 -13.21 25.89 -15.56
CA VAL A 35 -13.81 24.77 -14.82
C VAL A 35 -13.61 23.44 -15.54
N ILE A 36 -13.72 23.42 -16.87
CA ILE A 36 -13.46 22.22 -17.69
C ILE A 36 -11.98 21.85 -17.65
N ILE A 37 -11.07 22.81 -17.83
CA ILE A 37 -9.61 22.57 -17.79
C ILE A 37 -9.19 22.09 -16.39
N PHE A 38 -9.69 22.73 -15.33
CA PHE A 38 -9.43 22.31 -13.96
C PHE A 38 -10.01 20.91 -13.68
N GLY A 39 -11.21 20.62 -14.17
CA GLY A 39 -11.82 19.29 -14.09
C GLY A 39 -11.02 18.21 -14.84
N LEU A 40 -10.56 18.50 -16.06
CA LEU A 40 -9.70 17.59 -16.84
C LEU A 40 -8.35 17.39 -16.17
N LEU A 41 -7.75 18.45 -15.59
CA LEU A 41 -6.51 18.35 -14.81
C LEU A 41 -6.71 17.48 -13.56
N CYS A 42 -7.81 17.66 -12.83
CA CYS A 42 -8.16 16.79 -11.70
C CYS A 42 -8.36 15.33 -12.11
N LEU A 43 -9.00 15.06 -13.26
CA LEU A 43 -9.16 13.70 -13.79
C LEU A 43 -7.83 13.07 -14.21
N LEU A 44 -6.89 13.86 -14.74
CA LEU A 44 -5.54 13.38 -15.07
C LEU A 44 -4.71 13.11 -13.80
N LEU A 45 -4.89 13.91 -12.74
CA LEU A 45 -4.24 13.71 -11.44
C LEU A 45 -4.82 12.55 -10.62
N GLN A 46 -5.98 12.01 -11.00
CA GLN A 46 -6.58 10.81 -10.39
C GLN A 46 -6.00 9.49 -10.94
N SER A 47 -5.04 9.54 -11.88
CA SER A 47 -4.50 8.34 -12.54
C SER A 47 -3.46 7.54 -11.74
N GLU A 48 -3.29 7.84 -10.45
CA GLU A 48 -2.46 7.04 -9.55
C GLU A 48 -3.23 6.64 -8.28
N GLU A 49 -4.41 6.03 -8.44
CA GLU A 49 -4.77 4.98 -7.48
C GLU A 49 -3.89 3.77 -7.79
N ALA A 50 -2.61 3.87 -7.40
CA ALA A 50 -1.81 2.69 -7.20
C ALA A 50 -2.55 1.87 -6.14
N HIS A 51 -3.29 0.86 -6.59
CA HIS A 51 -3.77 -0.20 -5.72
C HIS A 51 -2.52 -0.81 -5.08
N HIS A 52 -2.09 -0.25 -3.95
CA HIS A 52 -0.93 -0.73 -3.22
C HIS A 52 -1.36 -2.09 -2.68
N GLY A 53 -0.82 -3.15 -3.27
CA GLY A 53 -1.03 -4.49 -2.74
C GLY A 53 -0.52 -4.58 -1.30
N THR A 54 -0.99 -5.56 -0.56
CA THR A 54 -0.59 -5.74 0.84
C THR A 54 0.91 -5.97 0.89
N GLU A 55 1.61 -5.27 1.79
CA GLU A 55 3.03 -5.49 2.01
C GLU A 55 3.26 -6.59 3.04
N TYR A 56 4.17 -7.50 2.72
CA TYR A 56 4.60 -8.59 3.59
C TYR A 56 6.11 -8.53 3.77
N VAL A 57 6.56 -8.27 5.00
CA VAL A 57 7.98 -8.36 5.33
C VAL A 57 8.37 -9.83 5.40
N VAL A 58 9.22 -10.26 4.47
CA VAL A 58 9.68 -11.66 4.42
C VAL A 58 10.47 -11.98 5.68
N GLY A 59 10.06 -13.02 6.39
CA GLY A 59 10.63 -13.40 7.68
C GLY A 59 10.12 -12.62 8.89
N ASP A 60 9.10 -11.77 8.70
CA ASP A 60 8.52 -10.90 9.73
C ASP A 60 9.64 -10.11 10.44
N ASP A 61 9.74 -10.19 11.78
CA ASP A 61 10.75 -9.44 12.56
C ASP A 61 12.20 -9.89 12.29
N LYS A 62 12.41 -11.10 11.75
CA LYS A 62 13.75 -11.64 11.46
C LYS A 62 14.29 -11.18 10.10
N GLY A 63 13.41 -10.72 9.22
CA GLY A 63 13.79 -10.35 7.86
C GLY A 63 14.29 -11.53 7.02
N TRP A 64 15.00 -11.19 5.94
CA TRP A 64 15.62 -12.13 5.02
C TRP A 64 17.04 -12.47 5.51
N ASP A 65 17.11 -13.49 6.36
CA ASP A 65 18.34 -13.95 7.01
C ASP A 65 18.41 -15.49 7.03
N LEU A 66 19.56 -16.05 7.38
CA LEU A 66 19.78 -17.48 7.49
C LEU A 66 19.26 -18.00 8.84
N TYR A 67 18.05 -18.56 8.82
CA TYR A 67 17.51 -19.36 9.92
C TYR A 67 16.57 -20.46 9.40
N PRO A 68 16.39 -21.57 10.14
CA PRO A 68 15.70 -22.76 9.61
C PRO A 68 14.27 -22.52 9.10
N GLU A 69 13.56 -21.58 9.71
CA GLU A 69 12.12 -21.34 9.51
C GLU A 69 11.80 -20.42 8.31
N VAL A 70 12.78 -19.68 7.74
CA VAL A 70 12.48 -18.66 6.72
C VAL A 70 11.78 -19.24 5.48
N SER A 71 12.11 -20.48 5.14
CA SER A 71 11.48 -21.21 4.03
C SER A 71 9.98 -21.48 4.22
N ASN A 72 9.51 -21.51 5.48
CA ASN A 72 8.12 -21.76 5.85
C ASN A 72 7.33 -20.47 6.15
N TRP A 73 7.98 -19.30 6.15
CA TRP A 73 7.37 -18.02 6.54
C TRP A 73 6.07 -17.70 5.80
N GLY A 74 5.97 -18.10 4.53
CA GLY A 74 4.79 -17.83 3.70
C GLY A 74 3.61 -18.79 3.89
N LYS A 75 3.73 -19.84 4.72
CA LYS A 75 2.78 -20.97 4.77
C LYS A 75 1.36 -20.57 5.21
N ASP A 76 1.25 -19.66 6.17
CA ASP A 76 -0.03 -19.25 6.77
C ASP A 76 -0.49 -17.88 6.25
N LYS A 77 0.05 -17.44 5.11
CA LYS A 77 -0.26 -16.14 4.49
C LYS A 77 -1.02 -16.34 3.18
N HIS A 78 -1.95 -15.43 2.92
CA HIS A 78 -2.75 -15.43 1.70
C HIS A 78 -2.30 -14.26 0.81
N PHE A 79 -1.56 -14.56 -0.25
CA PHE A 79 -1.07 -13.56 -1.19
C PHE A 79 -2.03 -13.38 -2.36
N LYS A 80 -2.12 -12.17 -2.87
CA LYS A 80 -2.84 -11.80 -4.09
C LYS A 80 -1.87 -11.25 -5.12
N ALA A 81 -2.19 -11.40 -6.40
CA ALA A 81 -1.44 -10.70 -7.44
C ALA A 81 -1.43 -9.18 -7.16
N GLY A 82 -0.25 -8.55 -7.21
CA GLY A 82 -0.07 -7.15 -6.87
C GLY A 82 0.40 -6.89 -5.43
N ASP A 83 0.28 -7.86 -4.52
CA ASP A 83 0.89 -7.76 -3.17
C ASP A 83 2.42 -7.63 -3.27
N VAL A 84 3.04 -7.05 -2.25
CA VAL A 84 4.48 -6.74 -2.24
C VAL A 84 5.19 -7.56 -1.18
N LEU A 85 6.23 -8.28 -1.56
CA LEU A 85 7.20 -8.84 -0.62
C LEU A 85 8.31 -7.82 -0.36
N VAL A 86 8.52 -7.51 0.92
CA VAL A 86 9.58 -6.62 1.38
C VAL A 86 10.72 -7.45 1.96
N PHE A 87 11.84 -7.49 1.25
CA PHE A 87 13.05 -8.18 1.68
C PHE A 87 13.98 -7.20 2.38
N LYS A 88 14.18 -7.39 3.69
CA LYS A 88 15.14 -6.62 4.50
C LYS A 88 16.31 -7.52 4.88
N TYR A 89 17.53 -7.13 4.52
CA TYR A 89 18.72 -7.95 4.78
C TYR A 89 20.01 -7.11 4.79
N SER A 90 21.05 -7.64 5.44
CA SER A 90 22.37 -7.04 5.44
C SER A 90 23.04 -7.22 4.08
N ASN A 91 23.07 -6.16 3.29
CA ASN A 91 23.88 -6.07 2.08
C ASN A 91 25.35 -5.76 2.45
N PRO A 92 26.37 -6.42 1.85
CA PRO A 92 26.30 -7.40 0.76
C PRO A 92 26.28 -8.86 1.20
N LEU A 93 26.02 -9.16 2.49
CA LEU A 93 26.07 -10.52 3.02
C LEU A 93 25.02 -11.44 2.40
N PHE A 94 23.85 -10.89 2.09
CA PHE A 94 22.75 -11.58 1.41
C PHE A 94 22.29 -10.82 0.18
N GLY A 95 21.44 -11.47 -0.60
CA GLY A 95 20.72 -10.86 -1.71
C GLY A 95 19.52 -11.71 -2.11
N VAL A 96 18.76 -11.25 -3.09
CA VAL A 96 17.52 -11.92 -3.52
C VAL A 96 17.53 -12.08 -5.04
N ALA A 97 17.35 -13.31 -5.50
CA ALA A 97 17.10 -13.60 -6.90
C ALA A 97 15.69 -14.18 -7.07
N ALA A 98 14.89 -13.52 -7.90
CA ALA A 98 13.66 -14.10 -8.42
C ALA A 98 14.02 -15.08 -9.54
N VAL A 99 13.50 -16.30 -9.46
CA VAL A 99 13.85 -17.41 -10.38
C VAL A 99 12.59 -18.11 -10.91
N ASP A 100 12.78 -19.02 -11.87
CA ASP A 100 11.77 -20.01 -12.22
C ASP A 100 11.77 -21.21 -11.24
N ALA A 101 10.84 -22.16 -11.43
CA ALA A 101 10.71 -23.33 -10.58
C ALA A 101 11.97 -24.24 -10.60
N LYS A 102 12.68 -24.33 -11.73
CA LYS A 102 13.91 -25.14 -11.85
C LYS A 102 15.05 -24.47 -11.10
N GLY A 103 15.18 -23.15 -11.18
CA GLY A 103 16.14 -22.38 -10.41
C GLY A 103 15.92 -22.49 -8.91
N TYR A 104 14.67 -22.50 -8.46
CA TYR A 104 14.32 -22.72 -7.06
C TYR A 104 14.68 -24.12 -6.56
N GLN A 105 14.35 -25.16 -7.34
CA GLN A 105 14.65 -26.55 -7.00
C GLN A 105 16.16 -26.83 -6.96
N SER A 106 16.90 -26.31 -7.94
CA SER A 106 18.35 -26.48 -8.07
C SER A 106 19.17 -25.49 -7.25
N CYS A 107 18.52 -24.54 -6.56
CA CYS A 107 19.18 -23.44 -5.87
C CYS A 107 20.17 -22.67 -6.76
N SER A 108 19.78 -22.38 -8.00
CA SER A 108 20.63 -21.73 -8.99
C SER A 108 19.89 -20.64 -9.75
N ALA A 109 20.49 -19.45 -9.78
CA ALA A 109 20.06 -18.38 -10.68
C ALA A 109 20.61 -18.55 -12.11
N LYS A 110 21.62 -19.39 -12.32
CA LYS A 110 22.27 -19.54 -13.63
C LYS A 110 21.30 -20.17 -14.63
N GLY A 111 20.94 -19.41 -15.67
CA GLY A 111 19.97 -19.84 -16.69
C GLY A 111 18.50 -19.80 -16.25
N HIS A 112 18.21 -19.40 -15.01
CA HIS A 112 16.87 -19.39 -14.40
C HIS A 112 16.50 -18.04 -13.75
N LEU A 113 17.41 -17.06 -13.78
CA LEU A 113 17.22 -15.73 -13.21
C LEU A 113 16.15 -14.95 -13.99
N LYS A 114 15.13 -14.49 -13.27
CA LYS A 114 14.15 -13.53 -13.77
C LYS A 114 14.55 -12.10 -13.42
N LYS A 115 14.97 -11.87 -12.16
CA LYS A 115 15.40 -10.57 -11.67
C LYS A 115 16.30 -10.71 -10.45
N LEU A 116 17.30 -9.85 -10.37
CA LEU A 116 18.21 -9.74 -9.24
C LEU A 116 17.90 -8.47 -8.43
N TYR A 117 17.97 -8.60 -7.11
CA TYR A 117 17.77 -7.54 -6.14
C TYR A 117 18.94 -7.51 -5.16
N ASN A 118 19.46 -6.31 -4.91
CA ASN A 118 20.72 -6.09 -4.21
C ASN A 118 20.74 -4.73 -3.51
N SER A 119 19.61 -4.24 -2.98
CA SER A 119 19.60 -2.99 -2.20
C SER A 119 19.70 -3.25 -0.70
N GLY A 120 19.27 -4.42 -0.21
CA GLY A 120 19.12 -4.71 1.22
C GLY A 120 17.75 -4.30 1.78
N HIS A 121 16.94 -3.61 0.98
CA HIS A 121 15.56 -3.25 1.29
C HIS A 121 14.73 -3.29 -0.01
N ASP A 122 14.50 -4.49 -0.52
CA ASP A 122 13.92 -4.69 -1.84
C ASP A 122 12.42 -4.95 -1.78
N HIS A 123 11.67 -4.23 -2.63
CA HIS A 123 10.22 -4.35 -2.77
C HIS A 123 9.90 -5.14 -4.04
N VAL A 124 9.18 -6.24 -3.90
CA VAL A 124 8.91 -7.18 -4.99
C VAL A 124 7.42 -7.40 -5.13
N VAL A 125 6.84 -6.91 -6.23
CA VAL A 125 5.45 -7.15 -6.58
C VAL A 125 5.26 -8.61 -7.01
N LEU A 126 4.27 -9.29 -6.42
CA LEU A 126 3.91 -10.66 -6.73
C LEU A 126 3.11 -10.72 -8.03
N ASN A 127 3.55 -11.61 -8.93
CA ASN A 127 2.77 -11.98 -10.09
C ASN A 127 1.70 -13.00 -9.69
N LYS A 128 0.59 -13.05 -10.44
CA LYS A 128 -0.38 -14.14 -10.27
C LYS A 128 0.28 -15.51 -10.45
N GLY A 129 -0.05 -16.45 -9.57
CA GLY A 129 0.49 -17.81 -9.54
C GLY A 129 1.74 -17.96 -8.67
N GLN A 130 2.64 -18.88 -9.06
CA GLN A 130 3.83 -19.21 -8.27
C GLN A 130 4.96 -18.19 -8.47
N ASN A 131 5.46 -17.67 -7.36
CA ASN A 131 6.65 -16.81 -7.30
C ASN A 131 7.73 -17.52 -6.48
N TYR A 132 8.97 -17.49 -6.98
CA TYR A 132 10.10 -18.21 -6.39
C TYR A 132 11.28 -17.26 -6.16
N PHE A 133 11.81 -17.30 -4.94
CA PHE A 133 12.93 -16.45 -4.52
C PHE A 133 13.98 -17.28 -3.81
N ILE A 134 15.25 -17.03 -4.13
CA ILE A 134 16.41 -17.66 -3.50
C ILE A 134 17.41 -16.60 -3.06
N CYS A 135 18.21 -16.91 -2.04
CA CYS A 135 19.41 -16.12 -1.78
C CYS A 135 20.41 -16.38 -2.91
N ASN A 136 20.94 -15.31 -3.52
CA ASN A 136 21.86 -15.40 -4.65
C ASN A 136 23.34 -15.48 -4.22
N VAL A 137 23.60 -15.49 -2.92
CA VAL A 137 24.92 -15.72 -2.35
C VAL A 137 25.12 -17.23 -2.18
N ILE A 138 26.34 -17.70 -2.47
CA ILE A 138 26.67 -19.12 -2.59
C ILE A 138 26.25 -19.92 -1.33
N ASP A 139 25.75 -21.14 -1.55
CA ASP A 139 25.31 -22.13 -0.55
C ASP A 139 24.11 -21.75 0.34
N TYR A 140 23.77 -20.48 0.57
CA TYR A 140 22.68 -20.09 1.47
C TYR A 140 21.30 -20.57 1.02
N CYS A 141 21.04 -20.67 -0.29
CA CYS A 141 19.80 -21.29 -0.78
C CYS A 141 19.71 -22.77 -0.36
N GLY A 142 20.83 -23.50 -0.43
CA GLY A 142 20.91 -24.92 -0.04
C GLY A 142 20.68 -25.12 1.46
N TYR A 143 21.05 -24.13 2.27
CA TYR A 143 20.74 -24.09 3.70
C TYR A 143 19.32 -23.62 4.04
N GLY A 144 18.47 -23.40 3.03
CA GLY A 144 17.05 -23.10 3.23
C GLY A 144 16.68 -21.62 3.09
N MET A 145 17.60 -20.73 2.70
CA MET A 145 17.32 -19.31 2.44
C MET A 145 16.66 -19.13 1.07
N ARG A 146 15.44 -19.63 0.96
CA ARG A 146 14.60 -19.63 -0.25
C ARG A 146 13.12 -19.68 0.15
N ILE A 147 12.25 -19.02 -0.61
CA ILE A 147 10.79 -19.08 -0.41
C ILE A 147 10.06 -19.28 -1.74
N ALA A 148 8.94 -19.98 -1.67
CA ALA A 148 7.99 -20.11 -2.76
C ALA A 148 6.62 -19.69 -2.24
N VAL A 149 5.95 -18.78 -2.94
CA VAL A 149 4.63 -18.27 -2.55
C VAL A 149 3.66 -18.34 -3.73
N HIS A 150 2.40 -18.65 -3.45
CA HIS A 150 1.31 -18.61 -4.42
C HIS A 150 0.50 -17.33 -4.23
N ALA A 151 0.31 -16.57 -5.30
CA ALA A 151 -0.56 -15.39 -5.30
C ALA A 151 -1.79 -15.65 -6.17
N GLU A 152 -2.99 -15.49 -5.61
CA GLU A 152 -4.27 -15.73 -6.30
C GLU A 152 -4.63 -14.63 -7.32
#